data_AF-A0A2T4I9T9-F1
#
_entry.id   AF-A0A2T4I9T9-F1
#
_cell.length_a   1.000
_cell.length_b   1.000
_cell.length_c   1.000
_cell.angle_alpha   90.00
_cell.angle_beta   90.00
_cell.angle_gamma   90.00
#
_symmetry.space_group_name_H-M   'P 1'
#
loop_
_entity.id
_entity.type
_entity.pdbx_description
1 polymer ?
#
loop_
_entity_poly.entity_id
_entity_poly.type
_entity_poly.pdbx_seq_one_letter_code
_entity_poly.pdbx_strand_id
1 'polypeptide(L)'
;MQTSTILMIVLLVFVVGFVIWSTITGKKANKKEKEKRYNQVRSKIKEYILKNEHKKNLRIEFEKVYARKGAEYKYRDVFDVIVQLIEPKTQKIIEIRAYEVEGLTTKINKSQYNTEWIVNSQIDLEETKRRIAIGEKTIKLTKAEKQKLKEVEKMQAKKLAQQEKEQLKKAKEKQKSQKGSLDIYQERKLNISNKKFVPSRAKSN
;
A
#
# COMPACT_ATOMS: atom_id res chain seq x y z
N MET A 1 24.92 -35.13 39.06
CA MET A 1 25.43 -33.93 38.35
C MET A 1 25.58 -34.13 36.84
N GLN A 2 25.94 -35.31 36.34
CA GLN A 2 26.10 -35.52 34.88
C GLN A 2 24.77 -35.51 34.10
N THR A 3 23.70 -36.09 34.65
CA THR A 3 22.37 -36.13 34.01
C THR A 3 21.73 -34.75 33.82
N SER A 4 21.86 -33.85 34.79
CA SER A 4 21.40 -32.46 34.71
C SER A 4 22.16 -31.65 33.67
N THR A 5 23.46 -31.89 33.51
CA THR A 5 24.28 -31.19 32.50
C THR A 5 23.97 -31.69 31.09
N ILE A 6 23.76 -32.99 30.91
CA ILE A 6 23.33 -33.58 29.62
C ILE A 6 21.97 -33.02 29.21
N LEU A 7 21.00 -32.95 30.13
CA LEU A 7 19.68 -32.35 29.87
C LEU A 7 19.77 -30.86 29.47
N MET A 8 20.62 -30.07 30.13
CA MET A 8 20.89 -28.67 29.78
C MET A 8 21.44 -28.53 28.36
N ILE A 9 22.40 -29.37 27.97
CA ILE A 9 23.00 -29.35 26.63
C ILE A 9 21.97 -29.71 25.56
N VAL A 10 21.15 -30.75 25.80
CA VAL A 10 20.08 -31.15 24.86
C VAL A 10 19.04 -30.04 24.69
N LEU A 11 18.63 -29.39 25.78
CA LEU A 11 17.70 -28.25 25.73
C LEU A 11 18.29 -27.10 24.91
N LEU A 12 19.58 -26.78 25.10
CA LEU A 12 20.26 -25.71 24.37
C LEU A 12 20.32 -26.01 22.87
N VAL A 13 20.65 -27.24 22.48
CA VAL A 13 20.63 -27.66 21.07
C VAL A 13 19.23 -27.56 20.47
N PHE A 14 18.19 -27.94 21.21
CA PHE A 14 16.80 -27.82 20.76
C PHE A 14 16.38 -26.36 20.54
N VAL A 15 16.72 -25.45 21.47
CA VAL A 15 16.42 -24.02 21.34
C VAL A 15 17.14 -23.41 20.14
N VAL A 16 18.43 -23.73 19.94
CA VAL A 16 19.19 -23.26 18.77
C VAL A 16 18.59 -23.80 17.47
N GLY A 17 18.23 -25.09 17.42
CA GLY A 17 17.56 -25.69 16.28
C GLY A 17 16.21 -25.02 15.95
N PHE A 18 15.41 -24.71 16.96
CA PHE A 18 14.13 -24.01 16.79
C PHE A 18 14.30 -22.58 16.24
N VAL A 19 15.32 -21.83 16.72
CA VAL A 19 15.64 -20.49 16.20
C VAL A 19 16.06 -20.56 14.72
N ILE A 20 16.87 -21.55 14.34
CA ILE A 20 17.27 -21.73 12.94
C ILE A 20 16.05 -22.10 12.07
N TRP A 21 15.20 -23.02 12.54
CA TRP A 21 14.02 -23.45 11.79
C TRP A 21 13.00 -22.31 11.60
N SER A 22 12.72 -21.54 12.66
CA SER A 22 11.79 -20.41 12.62
C SER A 22 12.28 -19.29 11.69
N THR A 23 13.59 -19.01 11.66
CA THR A 23 14.14 -18.01 10.73
C THR A 23 14.08 -18.47 9.26
N ILE A 24 14.31 -19.75 8.97
CA ILE A 24 14.20 -20.30 7.60
C ILE A 24 12.74 -20.27 7.11
N THR A 25 11.80 -20.71 7.94
CA THR A 25 10.37 -20.73 7.57
C THR A 25 9.82 -19.33 7.36
N GLY A 26 10.17 -18.36 8.21
CA GLY A 26 9.81 -16.95 8.02
C GLY A 26 10.34 -16.36 6.70
N LYS A 27 11.60 -16.63 6.33
CA LYS A 27 12.19 -16.18 5.06
C LYS A 27 11.45 -16.77 3.83
N LYS A 28 11.09 -18.05 3.88
CA LYS A 28 10.35 -18.72 2.80
C LYS A 28 8.95 -18.13 2.61
N ALA A 29 8.23 -17.86 3.69
CA ALA A 29 6.89 -17.25 3.64
C ALA A 29 6.95 -15.83 3.02
N ASN A 30 7.88 -14.99 3.49
CA ASN A 30 8.07 -13.64 2.96
C ASN A 30 8.42 -13.63 1.46
N LYS A 31 9.23 -14.59 1.00
CA LYS A 31 9.57 -14.71 -0.43
C LYS A 31 8.33 -15.00 -1.27
N LYS A 32 7.50 -15.96 -0.85
CA LYS A 32 6.25 -16.32 -1.54
C LYS A 32 5.26 -15.15 -1.58
N GLU A 33 5.12 -14.42 -0.47
CA GLU A 33 4.23 -13.27 -0.42
C GLU A 33 4.71 -12.13 -1.33
N LYS A 34 6.02 -11.85 -1.33
CA LYS A 34 6.62 -10.85 -2.21
C LYS A 34 6.40 -11.19 -3.68
N GLU A 35 6.59 -12.44 -4.06
CA GLU A 35 6.35 -12.93 -5.43
C GLU A 35 4.88 -12.82 -5.82
N LYS A 36 3.96 -13.14 -4.91
CA LYS A 36 2.51 -12.95 -5.12
C LYS A 36 2.18 -11.48 -5.39
N ARG A 37 2.68 -10.56 -4.55
CA ARG A 37 2.48 -9.11 -4.72
C ARG A 37 3.07 -8.60 -6.03
N TYR A 38 4.27 -9.07 -6.37
CA TYR A 38 4.93 -8.74 -7.63
C TYR A 38 4.10 -9.15 -8.84
N ASN A 39 3.58 -10.38 -8.85
CA ASN A 39 2.72 -10.86 -9.92
C ASN A 39 1.40 -10.09 -10.01
N GLN A 40 0.82 -9.69 -8.87
CA GLN A 40 -0.39 -8.86 -8.84
C GLN A 40 -0.13 -7.48 -9.47
N VAL A 41 0.92 -6.79 -9.05
CA VAL A 41 1.31 -5.48 -9.60
C VAL A 41 1.62 -5.60 -11.10
N ARG A 42 2.34 -6.65 -11.50
CA ARG A 42 2.66 -6.92 -12.91
C ARG A 42 1.40 -7.03 -13.77
N SER A 43 0.42 -7.79 -13.28
CA SER A 43 -0.86 -7.97 -13.96
C SER A 43 -1.63 -6.65 -14.06
N LYS A 44 -1.60 -5.83 -13.01
CA LYS A 44 -2.23 -4.50 -13.03
C LYS A 44 -1.57 -3.52 -13.99
N ILE A 45 -0.25 -3.53 -14.11
CA ILE A 45 0.46 -2.73 -15.12
C ILE A 45 0.13 -3.23 -16.53
N LYS A 46 0.09 -4.55 -16.76
CA LYS A 46 -0.37 -5.10 -18.05
C LYS A 46 -1.80 -4.67 -18.39
N GLU A 47 -2.69 -4.73 -17.41
CA GLU A 47 -4.09 -4.30 -17.56
C GLU A 47 -4.18 -2.80 -17.90
N TYR A 48 -3.38 -1.97 -17.24
CA TYR A 48 -3.29 -0.53 -17.51
C TYR A 48 -2.81 -0.23 -18.94
N ILE A 49 -1.72 -0.88 -19.38
CA ILE A 49 -1.19 -0.72 -20.74
C ILE A 49 -2.22 -1.18 -21.79
N LEU A 50 -2.91 -2.30 -21.52
CA LEU A 50 -3.96 -2.79 -22.41
C LEU A 50 -5.12 -1.80 -22.55
N LYS A 51 -5.52 -1.14 -21.46
CA LYS A 51 -6.61 -0.16 -21.44
C LYS A 51 -6.23 1.15 -22.13
N ASN A 52 -5.03 1.67 -21.89
CA ASN A 52 -4.64 3.00 -22.36
C ASN A 52 -3.92 3.01 -23.71
N GLU A 53 -3.17 1.95 -24.04
CA GLU A 53 -2.33 1.91 -25.25
C GLU A 53 -2.69 0.75 -26.19
N HIS A 54 -3.62 -0.11 -25.79
CA HIS A 54 -4.08 -1.27 -26.56
C HIS A 54 -2.98 -2.26 -26.99
N LYS A 55 -1.78 -2.17 -26.41
CA LYS A 55 -0.70 -3.13 -26.66
C LYS A 55 -0.98 -4.43 -25.91
N LYS A 56 -1.02 -5.54 -26.66
CA LYS A 56 -1.19 -6.90 -26.14
C LYS A 56 0.15 -7.65 -26.14
N ASN A 57 0.23 -8.74 -25.39
CA ASN A 57 1.35 -9.68 -25.39
C ASN A 57 2.71 -9.06 -25.02
N LEU A 58 2.76 -8.29 -23.95
CA LEU A 58 4.02 -7.75 -23.41
C LEU A 58 4.51 -8.59 -22.21
N ARG A 59 5.81 -8.84 -22.17
CA ARG A 59 6.50 -9.34 -20.97
C ARG A 59 7.01 -8.12 -20.21
N ILE A 60 6.48 -7.91 -19.00
CA ILE A 60 6.91 -6.80 -18.14
C ILE A 60 7.95 -7.33 -17.17
N GLU A 61 9.11 -6.70 -17.10
CA GLU A 61 10.13 -6.96 -16.08
C GLU A 61 10.39 -5.69 -15.27
N PHE A 62 10.57 -5.83 -13.97
CA PHE A 62 10.76 -4.69 -13.08
C PHE A 62 12.25 -4.43 -12.96
N GLU A 63 12.66 -3.22 -13.29
CA GLU A 63 14.05 -2.78 -13.15
C GLU A 63 14.30 -2.27 -11.74
N LYS A 64 13.45 -1.35 -11.27
CA LYS A 64 13.52 -0.79 -9.93
C LYS A 64 12.13 -0.51 -9.37
N VAL A 65 11.98 -0.69 -8.06
CA VAL A 65 10.77 -0.35 -7.31
C VAL A 65 11.19 0.51 -6.14
N TYR A 66 10.63 1.71 -6.04
CA TYR A 66 10.96 2.66 -4.99
C TYR A 66 9.69 3.08 -4.24
N ALA A 67 9.67 2.85 -2.94
CA ALA A 67 8.57 3.31 -2.09
C ALA A 67 8.74 4.81 -1.82
N ARG A 68 7.73 5.61 -2.15
CA ARG A 68 7.72 7.03 -1.76
C ARG A 68 7.60 7.12 -0.25
N LYS A 69 8.36 8.04 0.34
CA LYS A 69 8.38 8.28 1.79
C LYS A 69 8.15 9.76 2.02
N GLY A 70 7.12 10.07 2.80
CA GLY A 70 6.69 11.45 3.08
C GLY A 70 5.50 11.45 4.03
N ALA A 71 5.19 12.60 4.62
CA ALA A 71 4.03 12.74 5.52
C ALA A 71 2.71 12.53 4.76
N GLU A 72 2.69 12.93 3.50
CA GLU A 72 1.59 12.80 2.53
C GLU A 72 1.28 11.35 2.12
N TYR A 73 2.21 10.42 2.40
CA TYR A 73 2.08 8.98 2.10
C TYR A 73 1.90 8.13 3.36
N LYS A 74 1.70 8.74 4.54
CA LYS A 74 1.59 8.01 5.82
C LYS A 74 0.51 6.91 5.83
N TYR A 75 -0.57 7.11 5.07
CA TYR A 75 -1.71 6.20 4.99
C TYR A 75 -1.87 5.56 3.61
N ARG A 76 -0.87 5.70 2.72
CA ARG A 76 -0.93 5.22 1.33
C ARG A 76 0.40 4.62 0.94
N ASP A 77 0.38 3.37 0.51
CA ASP A 77 1.58 2.72 0.01
C ASP A 77 1.76 3.08 -1.47
N VAL A 78 2.50 4.15 -1.75
CA VAL A 78 2.78 4.61 -3.13
C VAL A 78 4.18 4.22 -3.55
N PHE A 79 4.29 3.62 -4.73
CA PHE A 79 5.53 3.13 -5.32
C PHE A 79 5.76 3.72 -6.70
N ASP A 80 6.98 4.20 -6.92
CA ASP A 80 7.50 4.48 -8.25
C ASP A 80 8.14 3.20 -8.80
N VAL A 81 7.57 2.70 -9.89
CA VAL A 81 7.93 1.40 -10.46
C VAL A 81 8.48 1.60 -11.87
N ILE A 82 9.77 1.33 -12.06
CA ILE A 82 10.40 1.31 -13.38
C ILE A 82 10.30 -0.10 -13.94
N VAL A 83 9.72 -0.22 -15.13
CA VAL A 83 9.55 -1.48 -15.85
C VAL A 83 10.17 -1.42 -17.24
N GLN A 84 10.64 -2.58 -17.69
CA GLN A 84 11.06 -2.84 -19.05
C GLN A 84 9.95 -3.62 -19.74
N LEU A 85 9.51 -3.11 -20.89
CA LEU A 85 8.57 -3.77 -21.77
C LEU A 85 9.36 -4.60 -22.77
N ILE A 86 9.24 -5.92 -22.63
CA ILE A 86 9.98 -6.89 -23.44
C ILE A 86 9.00 -7.59 -24.37
N GLU A 87 9.39 -7.71 -25.64
CA GLU A 87 8.64 -8.51 -26.59
C GLU A 87 8.89 -10.02 -26.33
N PRO A 88 7.84 -10.83 -26.11
CA PRO A 88 8.04 -12.23 -25.70
C PRO A 88 8.79 -13.09 -26.72
N LYS A 89 8.63 -12.80 -28.02
CA LYS A 89 9.21 -13.60 -29.11
C LYS A 89 10.67 -13.27 -29.34
N THR A 90 11.02 -11.99 -29.38
CA THR A 90 12.37 -11.53 -29.72
C THR A 90 13.24 -11.30 -28.49
N GLN A 91 12.64 -11.29 -27.29
CA GLN A 91 13.28 -10.91 -26.02
C GLN A 91 13.92 -9.51 -26.05
N LYS A 92 13.59 -8.70 -27.05
CA LYS A 92 14.09 -7.33 -27.17
C LYS A 92 13.32 -6.42 -26.21
N ILE A 93 14.08 -5.53 -25.55
CA ILE A 93 13.52 -4.44 -24.76
C ILE A 93 12.97 -3.42 -25.76
N ILE A 94 11.65 -3.25 -25.76
CA ILE A 94 10.95 -2.28 -26.60
C ILE A 94 11.13 -0.89 -25.97
N GLU A 95 10.83 -0.79 -24.68
CA GLU A 95 10.77 0.49 -23.99
C GLU A 95 10.96 0.32 -22.49
N ILE A 96 11.51 1.35 -21.84
CA ILE A 96 11.60 1.44 -20.38
C ILE A 96 10.67 2.55 -19.93
N ARG A 97 9.79 2.26 -18.99
CA ARG A 97 8.78 3.21 -18.49
C ARG A 97 8.70 3.19 -16.99
N ALA A 98 8.21 4.29 -16.43
CA ALA A 98 7.93 4.41 -15.02
C ALA A 98 6.43 4.58 -14.77
N TYR A 99 5.93 3.90 -13.75
CA TYR A 99 4.53 3.94 -13.33
C TYR A 99 4.43 4.26 -11.85
N GLU A 100 3.44 5.07 -11.48
CA GLU A 100 3.03 5.23 -10.10
C GLU A 100 2.00 4.15 -9.75
N VAL A 101 2.35 3.32 -8.78
CA VAL A 101 1.52 2.21 -8.30
C VAL A 101 1.14 2.46 -6.84
N GLU A 102 -0.13 2.39 -6.53
CA GLU A 102 -0.66 2.55 -5.19
C GLU A 102 -1.23 1.23 -4.66
N GLY A 103 -0.89 0.91 -3.41
CA GLY A 103 -1.45 -0.19 -2.65
C GLY A 103 -2.46 0.34 -1.61
N LEU A 104 -3.74 0.07 -1.83
CA LEU A 104 -4.80 0.38 -0.88
C LEU A 104 -5.08 -0.84 -0.01
N THR A 105 -4.57 -0.81 1.22
CA THR A 105 -4.78 -1.89 2.18
C THR A 105 -6.07 -1.66 2.97
N THR A 106 -7.03 -2.56 2.79
CA THR A 106 -8.30 -2.60 3.51
C THR A 106 -8.30 -3.75 4.51
N LYS A 107 -8.82 -3.48 5.72
CA LYS A 107 -8.96 -4.51 6.75
C LYS A 107 -10.25 -5.28 6.52
N ILE A 108 -10.15 -6.58 6.24
CA ILE A 108 -11.31 -7.47 6.12
C ILE A 108 -11.71 -7.97 7.50
N ASN A 109 -10.74 -8.51 8.26
CA ASN A 109 -10.95 -9.09 9.60
C ASN A 109 -9.82 -8.68 10.56
N LYS A 110 -9.87 -9.12 11.82
CA LYS A 110 -8.80 -8.85 12.81
C LYS A 110 -7.42 -9.33 12.36
N SER A 111 -7.36 -10.46 11.64
CA SER A 111 -6.13 -11.12 11.18
C SER A 111 -5.91 -11.07 9.67
N GLN A 112 -6.87 -10.55 8.89
CA GLN A 112 -6.82 -10.57 7.43
C GLN A 112 -6.95 -9.16 6.85
N TYR A 113 -5.98 -8.82 6.01
CA TYR A 113 -5.92 -7.58 5.26
C TYR A 113 -5.89 -7.92 3.77
N ASN A 114 -6.57 -7.11 2.97
CA ASN A 114 -6.52 -7.20 1.52
C ASN A 114 -5.91 -5.92 0.96
N THR A 115 -4.95 -6.06 0.07
CA THR A 115 -4.31 -4.93 -0.60
C THR A 115 -4.75 -4.94 -2.05
N GLU A 116 -5.48 -3.89 -2.44
CA GLU A 116 -5.81 -3.63 -3.84
C GLU A 116 -4.71 -2.79 -4.47
N TRP A 117 -4.22 -3.21 -5.64
CA TRP A 117 -3.17 -2.53 -6.37
C TRP A 117 -3.76 -1.77 -7.55
N ILE A 118 -3.45 -0.47 -7.62
CA ILE A 118 -3.95 0.44 -8.64
C ILE A 118 -2.73 1.10 -9.31
N VAL A 119 -2.78 1.21 -10.64
CA VAL A 119 -1.80 1.97 -11.42
C VAL A 119 -2.43 3.33 -11.70
N ASN A 120 -1.90 4.39 -11.09
CA ASN A 120 -2.47 5.72 -11.16
C ASN A 120 -2.13 6.38 -12.49
N SER A 121 -0.84 6.50 -12.79
CA SER A 121 -0.36 7.21 -13.96
C SER A 121 0.99 6.70 -14.44
N GLN A 122 1.28 6.96 -15.71
CA GLN A 122 2.64 6.94 -16.23
C GLN A 122 3.36 8.20 -15.77
N ILE A 123 4.56 8.02 -15.22
CA ILE A 123 5.41 9.11 -14.71
C ILE A 123 6.66 9.25 -15.58
N ASP A 124 7.27 10.43 -15.57
CA ASP A 124 8.49 10.66 -16.33
C ASP A 124 9.65 9.79 -15.83
N LEU A 125 10.38 9.19 -16.77
CA LEU A 125 11.43 8.22 -16.47
C LEU A 125 12.64 8.90 -15.83
N GLU A 126 13.04 10.07 -16.34
CA GLU A 126 14.24 10.76 -15.86
C GLU A 126 14.04 11.33 -14.47
N GLU A 127 12.93 12.02 -14.23
CA GLU A 127 12.58 12.53 -12.91
C GLU A 127 12.51 11.40 -11.87
N THR A 128 11.90 10.28 -12.25
CA THR A 128 11.79 9.10 -11.38
C THR A 128 13.16 8.53 -11.07
N LYS A 129 14.03 8.34 -12.07
CA LYS A 129 15.41 7.86 -11.84
C LYS A 129 16.19 8.79 -10.91
N ARG A 130 16.05 10.12 -11.07
CA ARG A 130 16.68 11.10 -10.18
C ARG A 130 16.15 11.00 -8.75
N ARG A 131 14.84 10.89 -8.57
CA ARG A 131 14.20 10.73 -7.26
C ARG A 131 14.68 9.45 -6.56
N ILE A 132 14.74 8.34 -7.29
CA ILE A 132 15.24 7.07 -6.78
C ILE A 132 16.71 7.19 -6.38
N ALA A 133 17.55 7.81 -7.22
CA ALA A 133 18.97 8.00 -6.92
C ALA A 133 19.21 8.88 -5.67
N ILE A 134 18.40 9.92 -5.48
CA ILE A 134 18.39 10.73 -4.26
C ILE A 134 17.99 9.87 -3.05
N GLY A 135 16.92 9.09 -3.19
CA GLY A 135 16.40 8.22 -2.13
C GLY A 135 17.36 7.11 -1.70
N GLU A 136 18.06 6.50 -2.67
CA GLU A 136 19.11 5.50 -2.47
C GLU A 136 20.45 6.12 -2.00
N LYS A 137 20.53 7.46 -1.92
CA LYS A 137 21.72 8.25 -1.56
C LYS A 137 22.92 8.04 -2.50
N THR A 138 22.70 7.56 -3.71
CA THR A 138 23.77 7.43 -4.72
C THR A 138 24.23 8.80 -5.19
N ILE A 139 23.31 9.78 -5.24
CA ILE A 139 23.62 11.19 -5.46
C ILE A 139 23.55 11.92 -4.12
N LYS A 140 24.70 12.45 -3.67
CA LYS A 140 24.76 13.29 -2.48
C LYS A 140 24.29 14.70 -2.83
N LEU A 141 23.04 15.02 -2.50
CA LEU A 141 22.53 16.39 -2.58
C LEU A 141 23.40 17.33 -1.71
N THR A 142 23.72 18.49 -2.25
CA THR A 142 24.37 19.58 -1.51
C THR A 142 23.45 20.12 -0.40
N LYS A 143 24.01 20.81 0.59
CA LYS A 143 23.22 21.36 1.72
C LYS A 143 22.13 22.33 1.24
N ALA A 144 22.42 23.13 0.21
CA ALA A 144 21.48 24.10 -0.37
C ALA A 144 20.32 23.40 -1.09
N GLU A 145 20.58 22.35 -1.87
CA GLU A 145 19.52 21.58 -2.56
C GLU A 145 18.61 20.85 -1.55
N LYS A 146 19.18 20.32 -0.46
CA LYS A 146 18.39 19.70 0.62
C LYS A 146 17.47 20.70 1.31
N GLN A 147 17.92 21.94 1.51
CA GLN A 147 17.08 22.98 2.12
C GLN A 147 15.94 23.37 1.18
N LYS A 148 16.23 23.59 -0.10
CA LYS A 148 15.21 23.88 -1.12
C LYS A 148 14.17 22.76 -1.23
N LEU A 149 14.59 21.49 -1.23
CA LEU A 149 13.67 20.35 -1.24
C LEU A 149 12.75 20.34 -0.01
N LYS A 150 13.31 20.55 1.19
CA LYS A 150 12.51 20.62 2.43
C LYS A 150 11.51 21.78 2.43
N GLU A 151 11.88 22.91 1.84
CA GLU A 151 10.97 24.06 1.71
C GLU A 151 9.84 23.78 0.74
N VAL A 152 10.13 23.17 -0.42
CA VAL A 152 9.12 22.74 -1.40
C VAL A 152 8.17 21.71 -0.78
N GLU A 153 8.70 20.70 -0.08
CA GLU A 153 7.90 19.70 0.63
C GLU A 153 6.99 20.34 1.69
N LYS A 154 7.51 21.26 2.51
CA LYS A 154 6.71 22.00 3.50
C LYS A 154 5.61 22.82 2.84
N MET A 155 5.89 23.46 1.71
CA MET A 155 4.91 24.25 0.97
C MET A 155 3.82 23.36 0.37
N GLN A 156 4.18 22.23 -0.23
CA GLN A 156 3.22 21.27 -0.78
C GLN A 156 2.35 20.64 0.32
N ALA A 157 2.94 20.25 1.44
CA ALA A 157 2.20 19.72 2.59
C ALA A 157 1.18 20.74 3.14
N LYS A 158 1.56 22.03 3.23
CA LYS A 158 0.62 23.09 3.62
C LYS A 158 -0.53 23.25 2.62
N LYS A 159 -0.25 23.21 1.32
CA LYS A 159 -1.27 23.30 0.27
C LYS A 159 -2.25 22.12 0.34
N LEU A 160 -1.75 20.90 0.47
CA LEU A 160 -2.60 19.70 0.62
C LEU A 160 -3.47 19.77 1.87
N ALA A 161 -2.89 20.14 3.01
CA ALA A 161 -3.65 20.29 4.26
C ALA A 161 -4.75 21.36 4.18
N GLN A 162 -4.54 22.43 3.41
CA GLN A 162 -5.56 23.44 3.12
C GLN A 162 -6.68 22.87 2.25
N GLN A 163 -6.33 22.18 1.16
CA GLN A 163 -7.29 21.53 0.27
C GLN A 163 -8.15 20.48 1.01
N GLU A 164 -7.54 19.65 1.87
CA GLU A 164 -8.26 18.68 2.69
C GLU A 164 -9.24 19.37 3.66
N LYS A 165 -8.82 20.46 4.32
CA LYS A 165 -9.70 21.24 5.20
C LYS A 165 -10.88 21.84 4.43
N GLU A 166 -10.65 22.35 3.22
CA GLU A 166 -11.72 22.88 2.37
C GLU A 166 -12.69 21.79 1.91
N GLN A 167 -12.19 20.63 1.50
CA GLN A 167 -13.02 19.49 1.12
C GLN A 167 -13.86 19.00 2.31
N LEU A 168 -13.28 18.94 3.51
CA LEU A 168 -14.01 18.57 4.74
C LEU A 168 -15.09 19.59 5.10
N LYS A 169 -14.83 20.89 4.94
CA LYS A 169 -15.85 21.94 5.14
C LYS A 169 -17.00 21.77 4.16
N LYS A 170 -16.71 21.62 2.86
CA LYS A 170 -17.72 21.37 1.82
C LYS A 170 -18.53 20.09 2.07
N ALA A 171 -17.89 19.02 2.53
CA ALA A 171 -18.57 17.78 2.88
C ALA A 171 -19.51 17.96 4.09
N LYS A 172 -19.08 18.68 5.12
CA LYS A 172 -19.91 19.00 6.30
C LYS A 172 -21.10 19.90 5.94
N GLU A 173 -20.92 20.87 5.06
CA GLU A 173 -21.99 21.73 4.57
C GLU A 173 -23.02 20.92 3.76
N LYS A 174 -22.57 20.05 2.85
CA LYS A 174 -23.45 19.14 2.11
C LYS A 174 -24.23 18.18 3.02
N GLN A 175 -23.61 17.67 4.09
CA GLN A 175 -24.32 16.85 5.09
C GLN A 175 -25.37 17.64 5.87
N LYS A 176 -25.09 18.91 6.20
CA LYS A 176 -26.05 19.77 6.89
C LYS A 176 -27.23 20.13 5.99
N SER A 177 -26.99 20.45 4.71
CA SER A 177 -28.07 20.74 3.76
C SER A 177 -28.92 19.51 3.46
N GLN A 178 -28.32 18.31 3.37
CA GLN A 178 -29.07 17.06 3.21
C GLN A 178 -29.89 16.66 4.44
N LYS A 179 -29.42 16.98 5.66
CA LYS A 179 -30.23 16.78 6.88
C LYS A 179 -31.43 17.72 6.96
N GLY A 180 -31.32 18.94 6.42
CA GLY A 180 -32.44 19.88 6.33
C GLY A 180 -33.46 19.54 5.24
N SER A 181 -33.14 18.61 4.32
CA SER A 181 -34.00 18.22 3.20
C SER A 181 -34.61 16.82 3.34
N LEU A 182 -34.47 16.17 4.50
CA LEU A 182 -35.17 14.92 4.78
C LEU A 182 -36.63 15.23 5.08
N ASP A 183 -37.51 14.75 4.21
CA ASP A 183 -38.95 14.83 4.38
C ASP A 183 -39.36 14.18 5.73
N ILE A 184 -40.21 14.84 6.51
CA ILE A 184 -40.58 14.49 7.90
C ILE A 184 -41.07 13.02 7.99
N TYR A 185 -41.56 12.47 6.89
CA TYR A 185 -41.99 11.08 6.76
C TYR A 185 -40.85 10.04 6.81
N GLN A 186 -39.64 10.36 6.34
CA GLN A 186 -38.50 9.44 6.35
C GLN A 186 -37.82 9.37 7.74
N GLU A 187 -37.78 10.48 8.49
CA GLU A 187 -37.27 10.49 9.87
C GLU A 187 -38.10 9.62 10.82
N ARG A 188 -39.44 9.57 10.65
CA ARG A 188 -40.30 8.70 11.46
C ARG A 188 -40.01 7.21 11.22
N LYS A 189 -39.69 6.79 9.99
CA LYS A 189 -39.33 5.38 9.71
C LYS A 189 -37.99 4.96 10.33
N LEU A 190 -37.02 5.86 10.41
CA LEU A 190 -35.71 5.58 11.02
C LEU A 190 -35.78 5.50 12.55
N ASN A 191 -36.65 6.27 13.20
CA ASN A 191 -36.82 6.21 14.66
C ASN A 191 -37.64 5.00 15.15
N ILE A 192 -38.41 4.34 14.27
CA ILE A 192 -39.16 3.11 14.61
C ILE A 192 -38.23 1.90 14.82
N SER A 193 -37.02 1.89 14.22
CA SER A 193 -36.04 0.81 14.43
C SER A 193 -35.23 0.94 15.72
N ASN A 194 -35.24 2.11 16.37
CA ASN A 194 -34.63 2.34 17.69
C ASN A 194 -35.50 1.84 18.86
N LYS A 195 -36.16 0.68 18.71
CA LYS A 195 -36.75 0.01 19.87
C LYS A 195 -35.62 -0.51 20.74
N LYS A 196 -35.56 -0.02 21.98
CA LYS A 196 -34.60 -0.42 23.01
C LYS A 196 -34.60 -1.94 23.12
N PHE A 197 -33.46 -2.58 22.87
CA PHE A 197 -33.31 -4.02 23.01
C PHE A 197 -33.58 -4.40 24.47
N VAL A 198 -34.67 -5.15 24.70
CA VAL A 198 -34.98 -5.74 26.01
C VAL A 198 -34.72 -7.24 25.88
N PRO A 199 -33.68 -7.79 26.54
CA PRO A 199 -33.41 -9.22 26.48
C PRO A 199 -34.55 -9.97 27.17
N SER A 200 -35.29 -10.79 26.42
CA SER A 200 -36.25 -11.72 27.02
C SER A 200 -35.49 -12.95 27.53
N ARG A 201 -35.69 -13.30 28.81
CA ARG A 201 -35.23 -14.60 29.32
C ARG A 201 -36.16 -15.67 28.75
N ALA A 202 -35.61 -16.59 27.97
CA ALA A 202 -36.33 -17.81 27.57
C ALA A 202 -36.72 -18.56 28.85
N LYS A 203 -38.03 -18.79 29.06
CA LYS A 203 -38.47 -19.76 30.06
C LYS A 203 -38.13 -21.15 29.52
N SER A 204 -37.31 -21.88 30.26
CA SER A 204 -37.09 -23.31 30.04
C SER A 204 -38.41 -24.04 30.31
N ASN A 205 -38.97 -24.66 29.28
CA ASN A 205 -39.89 -25.79 29.43
C ASN A 205 -39.10 -27.06 29.15
#